data_AF-A0A7W1ITX7-F1
#
_entry.id   AF-A0A7W1ITX7-F1
#
_cell.length_a   1.000
_cell.length_b   1.000
_cell.length_c   1.000
_cell.angle_alpha   90.00
_cell.angle_beta   90.00
_cell.angle_gamma   90.00
#
_symmetry.space_group_name_H-M   'P 1'
#
loop_
_entity.id
_entity.type
_entity.pdbx_description
1 polymer ?
#
loop_
_entity_poly.entity_id
_entity_poly.type
_entity_poly.pdbx_seq_one_letter_code
_entity_poly.pdbx_strand_id
1 'polypeptide(L)'
;MTLPAWHAHPDVWLVLGSVVAGYLIAVRRHDRGIGPGEEPTPRRRIRLFLLGMGVLWLGAGWPVHDLAERYLFSVHMVQHTLFSLVAAPILIAGMPAWLLRRLLGPRPLRVAWGFLTRPVVALVFFNGVLFFTHWPTVVEAAVTNEWRHLALHVLIVGSAVVMWWPIVSPLPEMPALPAPGQMLYLFL
;
A
#
# COMPACT_ATOMS: atom_id res chain seq x y z
N MET A 1 -17.62 10.43 24.19
CA MET A 1 -17.50 10.96 22.82
C MET A 1 -18.64 10.38 21.99
N THR A 2 -19.45 11.20 21.36
CA THR A 2 -20.46 10.76 20.38
C THR A 2 -19.79 10.54 19.03
N LEU A 3 -20.14 9.49 18.31
CA LEU A 3 -19.61 9.26 16.96
C LEU A 3 -20.01 10.42 16.03
N PRO A 4 -19.14 10.83 15.09
CA PRO A 4 -19.50 11.82 14.08
C PRO A 4 -20.69 11.31 13.25
N ALA A 5 -21.51 12.25 12.76
CA ALA A 5 -22.58 11.93 11.83
C ALA A 5 -22.01 11.18 10.62
N TRP A 6 -22.79 10.25 10.06
CA TRP A 6 -22.34 9.48 8.91
C TRP A 6 -22.02 10.40 7.73
N HIS A 7 -20.83 10.23 7.16
CA HIS A 7 -20.35 10.94 5.98
C HIS A 7 -19.97 9.93 4.90
N ALA A 8 -20.48 10.13 3.68
CA ALA A 8 -20.11 9.32 2.54
C ALA A 8 -18.78 9.83 1.96
N HIS A 9 -17.82 8.92 1.74
CA HIS A 9 -16.54 9.21 1.10
C HIS A 9 -16.49 8.59 -0.31
N PRO A 10 -17.22 9.16 -1.28
CA PRO A 10 -17.34 8.58 -2.62
C PRO A 10 -16.00 8.55 -3.36
N ASP A 11 -15.12 9.51 -3.11
CA ASP A 11 -13.75 9.57 -3.62
C ASP A 11 -12.94 8.34 -3.17
N VAL A 12 -12.98 8.00 -1.87
CA VAL A 12 -12.32 6.81 -1.32
C VAL A 12 -12.88 5.54 -1.97
N TRP A 13 -14.21 5.45 -2.11
CA TRP A 13 -14.85 4.29 -2.74
C TRP A 13 -14.48 4.15 -4.21
N LEU A 14 -14.40 5.26 -4.95
CA LEU A 14 -14.00 5.27 -6.35
C LEU A 14 -12.53 4.87 -6.50
N VAL A 15 -11.62 5.41 -5.68
CA VAL A 15 -10.19 5.08 -5.73
C VAL A 15 -9.97 3.61 -5.36
N LEU A 16 -10.41 3.16 -4.19
CA LEU A 16 -10.20 1.78 -3.76
C LEU A 16 -10.97 0.79 -4.63
N GLY A 17 -12.20 1.13 -5.02
CA GLY A 17 -13.04 0.31 -5.89
C GLY A 17 -12.43 0.14 -7.29
N SER A 18 -11.86 1.20 -7.86
CA SER A 18 -11.18 1.11 -9.17
C SER A 18 -9.93 0.24 -9.12
N VAL A 19 -9.15 0.32 -8.03
CA VAL A 19 -7.98 -0.54 -7.81
C VAL A 19 -8.39 -2.00 -7.64
N VAL A 20 -9.41 -2.30 -6.84
CA VAL A 20 -9.96 -3.65 -6.68
C VAL A 20 -10.48 -4.20 -8.00
N ALA A 21 -11.28 -3.40 -8.73
CA ALA A 21 -11.83 -3.79 -10.02
C ALA A 21 -10.71 -4.07 -11.04
N GLY A 22 -9.72 -3.17 -11.14
CA GLY A 22 -8.56 -3.33 -12.02
C GLY A 22 -7.78 -4.61 -11.71
N TYR A 23 -7.51 -4.89 -10.43
CA TYR A 23 -6.85 -6.12 -10.00
C TYR A 23 -7.67 -7.37 -10.39
N LEU A 24 -8.96 -7.41 -10.06
CA LEU A 24 -9.81 -8.57 -10.35
C LEU A 24 -9.99 -8.79 -11.86
N ILE A 25 -10.10 -7.71 -12.64
CA ILE A 25 -10.14 -7.79 -14.11
C ILE A 25 -8.82 -8.33 -14.64
N ALA A 26 -7.68 -7.84 -14.15
CA ALA A 26 -6.36 -8.31 -14.58
C ALA A 26 -6.17 -9.80 -14.28
N VAL A 27 -6.52 -10.24 -13.06
CA VAL A 27 -6.47 -11.66 -12.65
C VAL A 27 -7.39 -12.51 -13.51
N ARG A 28 -8.65 -12.12 -13.68
CA ARG A 28 -9.60 -12.87 -14.52
C ARG A 28 -9.17 -12.95 -15.98
N ARG A 29 -8.57 -11.90 -16.53
CA ARG A 29 -8.06 -11.90 -17.92
C ARG A 29 -6.84 -12.80 -18.06
N HIS A 30 -5.93 -12.76 -17.08
CA HIS A 30 -4.76 -13.65 -17.06
C HIS A 30 -5.20 -15.12 -16.94
N ASP A 31 -6.00 -15.45 -15.93
CA ASP A 31 -6.46 -16.82 -15.65
C ASP A 31 -7.33 -17.41 -16.77
N ARG A 32 -7.95 -16.59 -17.62
CA ARG A 32 -8.67 -17.05 -18.84
C ARG A 32 -7.76 -17.29 -20.04
N GLY A 33 -6.57 -16.67 -20.06
CA GLY A 33 -5.63 -16.74 -21.16
C GLY A 33 -4.45 -17.70 -20.93
N ILE A 34 -4.45 -18.43 -19.81
CA ILE A 34 -3.40 -19.40 -19.49
C ILE A 34 -3.45 -20.61 -20.42
N GLY A 35 -2.28 -21.11 -20.80
CA GLY A 35 -2.13 -22.28 -21.67
C GLY A 35 -2.31 -23.61 -20.92
N PRO A 36 -2.35 -24.74 -21.64
CA PRO A 36 -2.39 -26.07 -21.02
C PRO A 36 -1.17 -26.28 -20.10
N GLY A 37 -1.41 -26.56 -18.82
CA GLY A 37 -0.35 -26.82 -17.83
C GLY A 37 0.09 -25.61 -17.00
N GLU A 38 -0.42 -24.41 -17.30
CA GLU A 38 -0.24 -23.24 -16.43
C GLU A 38 -1.33 -23.21 -15.34
N GLU A 39 -0.95 -22.86 -14.11
CA GLU A 39 -1.89 -22.74 -13.00
C GLU A 39 -2.46 -21.32 -12.89
N PRO A 40 -3.77 -21.18 -12.60
CA PRO A 40 -4.38 -19.88 -12.36
C PRO A 40 -3.82 -19.22 -11.09
N THR A 41 -4.07 -17.93 -10.96
CA THR A 41 -3.64 -17.17 -9.78
C THR A 41 -4.23 -17.78 -8.49
N PRO A 42 -3.40 -18.14 -7.49
CA PRO A 42 -3.89 -18.79 -6.28
C PRO A 42 -4.93 -17.93 -5.54
N ARG A 43 -6.06 -18.53 -5.16
CA ARG A 43 -7.15 -17.85 -4.43
C ARG A 43 -6.67 -17.16 -3.14
N ARG A 44 -5.63 -17.69 -2.50
CA ARG A 44 -5.00 -17.08 -1.32
C ARG A 44 -4.44 -15.68 -1.63
N ARG A 45 -3.81 -15.46 -2.79
CA ARG A 45 -3.28 -14.15 -3.19
C ARG A 45 -4.40 -13.14 -3.38
N ILE A 46 -5.49 -13.55 -4.04
CA ILE A 46 -6.68 -12.71 -4.20
C ILE A 46 -7.26 -12.31 -2.84
N ARG A 47 -7.43 -13.27 -1.92
CA ARG A 47 -7.95 -13.00 -0.56
C ARG A 47 -7.05 -12.03 0.21
N LEU A 48 -5.72 -12.20 0.14
CA LEU A 48 -4.77 -11.30 0.78
C LEU A 48 -4.86 -9.89 0.19
N PHE A 49 -4.91 -9.76 -1.14
CA PHE A 49 -5.04 -8.45 -1.75
C PHE A 49 -6.34 -7.75 -1.32
N LEU A 50 -7.47 -8.46 -1.36
CA LEU A 50 -8.76 -7.93 -0.91
C LEU A 50 -8.76 -7.59 0.58
N LEU A 51 -8.06 -8.37 1.42
CA LEU A 51 -7.88 -8.06 2.84
C LEU A 51 -7.09 -6.77 3.04
N GLY A 52 -5.97 -6.59 2.33
CA GLY A 52 -5.18 -5.35 2.38
C GLY A 52 -5.99 -4.13 1.93
N MET A 53 -6.77 -4.27 0.85
CA MET A 53 -7.70 -3.23 0.40
C MET A 53 -8.82 -2.97 1.42
N GLY A 54 -9.30 -4.00 2.11
CA GLY A 54 -10.26 -3.89 3.20
C GLY A 54 -9.71 -3.10 4.39
N VAL A 55 -8.43 -3.30 4.75
CA VAL A 55 -7.75 -2.50 5.80
C VAL A 55 -7.67 -1.03 5.38
N LEU A 56 -7.30 -0.73 4.13
CA LEU A 56 -7.30 0.65 3.62
C LEU A 56 -8.71 1.26 3.68
N TRP A 57 -9.73 0.50 3.28
CA TRP A 57 -11.12 0.96 3.32
C TRP A 57 -11.62 1.21 4.75
N LEU A 58 -11.25 0.36 5.72
CA LEU A 58 -11.61 0.56 7.12
C LEU A 58 -10.99 1.82 7.71
N GLY A 59 -9.74 2.15 7.34
CA GLY A 59 -9.08 3.37 7.82
C GLY A 59 -9.51 4.63 7.07
N ALA A 60 -9.76 4.55 5.76
CA ALA A 60 -10.15 5.68 4.92
C ALA A 60 -11.67 5.92 4.90
N GLY A 61 -12.47 5.03 5.51
CA GLY A 61 -13.91 5.14 5.59
C GLY A 61 -14.40 5.73 6.90
N TRP A 62 -15.71 6.00 6.95
CA TRP A 62 -16.40 6.34 8.18
C TRP A 62 -16.42 5.14 9.15
N PRO A 63 -16.28 5.32 10.49
CA PRO A 63 -16.07 6.58 11.20
C PRO A 63 -14.59 6.93 11.44
N VAL A 64 -13.66 6.05 11.07
CA VAL A 64 -12.23 6.19 11.41
C VAL A 64 -11.65 7.43 10.77
N HIS A 65 -11.94 7.65 9.49
CA HIS A 65 -11.46 8.79 8.73
C HIS A 65 -11.94 10.13 9.33
N ASP A 66 -13.24 10.24 9.60
CA ASP A 66 -13.82 11.45 10.20
C ASP A 66 -13.23 11.72 11.59
N LEU A 67 -13.07 10.66 12.38
CA LEU A 67 -12.50 10.75 13.72
C LEU A 67 -11.01 11.14 13.67
N ALA A 68 -10.27 10.60 12.71
CA ALA A 68 -8.87 10.94 12.45
C ALA A 68 -8.70 12.39 12.05
N GLU A 69 -9.46 12.85 11.06
CA GLU A 69 -9.24 14.16 10.44
C GLU A 69 -9.80 15.33 11.25
N ARG A 70 -10.94 15.14 11.92
CA ARG A 70 -11.70 16.26 12.49
C ARG A 70 -11.64 16.36 14.00
N TYR A 71 -11.21 15.30 14.69
CA TYR A 71 -11.36 15.21 16.14
C TYR A 71 -10.10 14.73 16.87
N LEU A 72 -9.48 13.64 16.42
CA LEU A 72 -8.45 12.93 17.18
C LEU A 72 -7.23 12.63 16.33
N PHE A 73 -6.16 13.40 16.58
CA PHE A 73 -4.85 13.16 15.98
C PHE A 73 -4.31 11.76 16.29
N SER A 74 -4.63 11.17 17.45
CA SER A 74 -4.25 9.79 17.76
C SER A 74 -4.86 8.78 16.79
N VAL A 75 -6.11 8.98 16.37
CA VAL A 75 -6.79 8.12 15.39
C VAL A 75 -6.18 8.33 14.00
N HIS A 76 -5.80 9.55 13.66
CA HIS A 76 -5.04 9.86 12.44
C HIS A 76 -3.70 9.10 12.38
N MET A 77 -2.96 9.06 13.49
CA MET A 77 -1.71 8.29 13.55
C MET A 77 -1.95 6.78 13.48
N VAL A 78 -3.02 6.28 14.10
CA VAL A 78 -3.43 4.87 13.97
C VAL A 78 -3.79 4.55 12.52
N GLN A 79 -4.47 5.44 11.81
CA GLN A 79 -4.81 5.29 10.40
C GLN A 79 -3.54 5.19 9.53
N HIS A 80 -2.57 6.09 9.70
CA HIS A 80 -1.28 5.99 9.00
C HIS A 80 -0.52 4.70 9.34
N THR A 81 -0.60 4.23 10.59
CA THR A 81 0.01 2.96 11.02
C THR A 81 -0.68 1.75 10.37
N LEU A 82 -2.01 1.74 10.30
CA LEU A 82 -2.77 0.69 9.62
C LEU A 82 -2.41 0.63 8.13
N PHE A 83 -2.30 1.78 7.47
CA PHE A 83 -1.96 1.83 6.05
C PHE A 83 -0.53 1.33 5.78
N SER A 84 0.42 1.77 6.61
CA SER A 84 1.84 1.48 6.40
C SER A 84 2.30 0.12 6.92
N LEU A 85 1.88 -0.28 8.13
CA LEU A 85 2.38 -1.50 8.78
C LEU A 85 1.47 -2.71 8.60
N VAL A 86 0.19 -2.52 8.26
CA VAL A 86 -0.77 -3.62 8.08
C VAL A 86 -1.16 -3.80 6.62
N ALA A 87 -1.69 -2.76 5.98
CA ALA A 87 -2.20 -2.88 4.62
C ALA A 87 -1.08 -3.15 3.60
N ALA A 88 0.01 -2.35 3.62
CA ALA A 88 1.09 -2.47 2.64
C ALA A 88 1.71 -3.89 2.53
N PRO A 89 2.15 -4.57 3.60
CA PRO A 89 2.72 -5.92 3.47
C PRO A 89 1.69 -6.96 3.02
N ILE A 90 0.43 -6.83 3.45
CA ILE A 90 -0.67 -7.71 3.03
C ILE A 90 -0.96 -7.53 1.52
N LEU A 91 -0.95 -6.29 1.03
CA LEU A 91 -1.14 -5.97 -0.39
C LEU A 91 -0.03 -6.59 -1.24
N ILE A 92 1.25 -6.47 -0.83
CA ILE A 92 2.37 -7.09 -1.54
C ILE A 92 2.22 -8.62 -1.56
N ALA A 93 1.88 -9.23 -0.43
CA ALA A 93 1.66 -10.68 -0.35
C ALA A 93 0.50 -11.15 -1.24
N GLY A 94 -0.48 -10.28 -1.48
CA GLY A 94 -1.61 -10.50 -2.40
C GLY A 94 -1.30 -10.29 -3.88
N MET A 95 -0.16 -9.68 -4.22
CA MET A 95 0.26 -9.49 -5.60
C MET A 95 0.86 -10.78 -6.18
N PRO A 96 0.36 -11.27 -7.33
CA PRO A 96 1.02 -12.35 -8.04
C PRO A 96 2.24 -11.83 -8.83
N ALA A 97 3.28 -12.66 -8.94
CA ALA A 97 4.54 -12.28 -9.57
C ALA A 97 4.35 -11.84 -11.05
N TRP A 98 3.46 -12.50 -11.80
CA TRP A 98 3.17 -12.14 -13.20
C TRP A 98 2.63 -10.70 -13.32
N LEU A 99 1.80 -10.25 -12.37
CA LEU A 99 1.21 -8.91 -12.40
C LEU A 99 2.28 -7.87 -12.11
N LEU A 100 3.13 -8.13 -11.11
CA LEU A 100 4.25 -7.25 -10.80
C LEU A 100 5.27 -7.19 -11.94
N ARG A 101 5.57 -8.31 -12.61
CA ARG A 101 6.41 -8.31 -13.82
C ARG A 101 5.80 -7.48 -14.94
N ARG A 102 4.47 -7.51 -15.11
CA ARG A 102 3.77 -6.67 -16.10
C ARG A 102 3.83 -5.19 -15.73
N LEU A 103 3.61 -4.85 -14.46
CA LEU A 103 3.69 -3.48 -13.96
C LEU A 103 5.13 -2.93 -14.06
N LEU A 104 6.13 -3.74 -13.72
CA LEU A 104 7.56 -3.45 -13.82
C LEU A 104 8.16 -3.83 -15.18
N GLY A 105 7.32 -3.97 -16.22
CA GLY A 105 7.75 -4.31 -17.57
C GLY A 105 8.72 -3.28 -18.17
N PRO A 106 8.41 -1.96 -18.10
CA PRO A 106 9.29 -0.91 -18.60
C PRO A 106 10.65 -0.92 -17.88
N ARG A 107 11.74 -0.97 -18.65
CA ARG A 107 13.12 -0.97 -18.13
C ARG A 107 13.42 0.15 -17.13
N PRO A 108 13.10 1.44 -17.39
CA PRO A 108 13.41 2.51 -16.43
C PRO A 108 12.68 2.31 -15.10
N LEU A 109 11.42 1.87 -15.14
CA LEU A 109 10.64 1.59 -13.95
C LEU A 109 11.21 0.42 -13.14
N ARG A 110 11.61 -0.66 -13.81
CA ARG A 110 12.25 -1.81 -13.15
C ARG A 110 13.57 -1.43 -12.47
N VAL A 111 14.38 -0.59 -13.12
CA VAL A 111 15.65 -0.11 -12.55
C VAL A 111 15.41 0.80 -11.35
N ALA A 112 14.50 1.76 -11.46
CA ALA A 112 14.13 2.64 -10.36
C ALA A 112 13.56 1.85 -9.17
N TRP A 113 12.66 0.90 -9.43
CA TRP A 113 12.08 0.03 -8.41
C TRP A 113 13.16 -0.80 -7.71
N GLY A 114 14.02 -1.48 -8.47
CA GLY A 114 15.11 -2.28 -7.92
C GLY A 114 16.14 -1.47 -7.12
N PHE A 115 16.29 -0.17 -7.38
CA PHE A 115 17.08 0.73 -6.54
C PHE A 115 16.35 1.11 -5.26
N LEU A 116 15.09 1.56 -5.37
CA LEU A 116 14.28 1.98 -4.23
C LEU A 116 14.03 0.86 -3.23
N THR A 117 13.89 -0.38 -3.70
CA THR A 117 13.64 -1.55 -2.86
C THR A 117 14.91 -2.20 -2.32
N ARG A 118 16.09 -1.56 -2.44
CA ARG A 118 17.28 -2.00 -1.69
C ARG A 118 17.06 -1.73 -0.21
N PRO A 119 17.41 -2.62 0.71
CA PRO A 119 17.05 -2.51 2.13
C PRO A 119 17.30 -1.10 2.71
N VAL A 120 18.55 -0.63 2.72
CA VAL A 120 18.88 0.68 3.30
C VAL A 120 18.19 1.84 2.56
N VAL A 121 18.07 1.75 1.24
CA VAL A 121 17.38 2.79 0.44
C VAL A 121 15.91 2.84 0.76
N ALA A 122 15.26 1.69 0.87
CA ALA A 122 13.85 1.55 1.20
C ALA A 122 13.53 2.10 2.60
N LEU A 123 14.39 1.76 3.57
CA LEU A 123 14.27 2.25 4.96
C LEU A 123 14.42 3.77 5.02
N VAL A 124 15.48 4.32 4.40
CA VAL A 124 15.72 5.77 4.37
C VAL A 124 14.61 6.49 3.61
N PHE A 125 14.13 5.93 2.50
CA PHE A 125 13.05 6.51 1.71
C PHE A 125 11.74 6.60 2.49
N PHE A 126 11.34 5.51 3.15
CA PHE A 126 10.11 5.48 3.96
C PHE A 126 10.20 6.44 5.16
N ASN A 127 11.31 6.42 5.90
CA ASN A 127 11.51 7.33 7.02
C ASN A 127 11.59 8.80 6.57
N GLY A 128 12.21 9.06 5.42
CA GLY A 128 12.23 10.39 4.80
C GLY A 128 10.84 10.87 4.42
N VAL A 129 9.99 9.98 3.88
CA VAL A 129 8.58 10.28 3.61
C VAL A 129 7.82 10.55 4.91
N LEU A 130 7.99 9.73 5.95
CA LEU A 130 7.38 10.00 7.25
C LEU A 130 7.82 11.35 7.81
N PHE A 131 9.11 11.66 7.80
CA PHE A 131 9.60 12.96 8.24
C PHE A 131 8.95 14.11 7.44
N PHE A 132 8.90 13.97 6.11
CA PHE A 132 8.29 14.96 5.23
C PHE A 132 6.80 15.16 5.51
N THR A 133 6.03 14.07 5.65
CA THR A 133 4.57 14.14 5.84
C THR A 133 4.19 14.71 7.21
N HIS A 134 5.10 14.68 8.18
CA HIS A 134 4.90 15.23 9.53
C HIS A 134 5.54 16.61 9.71
N TRP A 135 6.12 17.18 8.65
CA TRP A 135 6.61 18.55 8.69
C TRP A 135 5.43 19.53 8.81
N PRO A 136 5.45 20.52 9.75
CA PRO A 136 4.28 21.36 10.05
C PRO A 136 3.60 22.01 8.85
N THR A 137 4.37 22.59 7.92
CA THR A 137 3.85 23.23 6.71
C THR A 137 3.21 22.23 5.73
N VAL A 138 3.70 20.98 5.70
CA VAL A 138 3.12 19.91 4.86
C VAL A 138 1.80 19.46 5.46
N VAL A 139 1.74 19.31 6.78
CA VAL A 139 0.51 18.97 7.51
C VAL A 139 -0.55 20.07 7.33
N GLU A 140 -0.18 21.34 7.50
CA GLU A 140 -1.10 22.47 7.29
C GLU A 140 -1.64 22.52 5.85
N ALA A 141 -0.76 22.27 4.87
CA ALA A 141 -1.15 22.19 3.47
C ALA A 141 -2.09 21.02 3.18
N ALA A 142 -1.98 19.92 3.93
CA ALA A 142 -2.83 18.75 3.77
C ALA A 142 -4.21 18.95 4.38
N VAL A 143 -4.29 19.51 5.59
CA VAL A 143 -5.56 19.76 6.29
C VAL A 143 -6.42 20.80 5.55
N THR A 144 -5.81 21.70 4.79
CA THR A 144 -6.52 22.74 4.03
C THR A 144 -6.95 22.31 2.63
N ASN A 145 -6.55 21.13 2.15
CA ASN A 145 -6.86 20.68 0.79
C ASN A 145 -6.96 19.15 0.70
N GLU A 146 -8.18 18.66 0.46
CA GLU A 146 -8.49 17.22 0.37
C GLU A 146 -7.62 16.46 -0.64
N TRP A 147 -7.30 17.05 -1.80
CA TRP A 147 -6.45 16.41 -2.80
C TRP A 147 -5.01 16.26 -2.33
N ARG A 148 -4.49 17.24 -1.58
CA ARG A 148 -3.15 17.13 -0.98
C ARG A 148 -3.15 16.08 0.11
N HIS A 149 -4.21 16.02 0.93
CA HIS A 149 -4.36 14.99 1.93
C HIS A 149 -4.36 13.58 1.31
N LEU A 150 -5.18 13.36 0.27
CA LEU A 150 -5.19 12.11 -0.49
C LEU A 150 -3.81 11.78 -1.10
N ALA A 151 -3.12 12.78 -1.66
CA ALA A 151 -1.79 12.58 -2.22
C ALA A 151 -0.77 12.14 -1.16
N LEU A 152 -0.82 12.69 0.06
CA LEU A 152 0.04 12.24 1.16
C LEU A 152 -0.30 10.81 1.61
N HIS A 153 -1.58 10.42 1.67
CA HIS A 153 -1.95 9.02 1.93
C HIS A 153 -1.39 8.08 0.87
N VAL A 154 -1.51 8.42 -0.42
CA VAL A 154 -0.94 7.63 -1.50
C VAL A 154 0.59 7.54 -1.39
N LEU A 155 1.25 8.66 -1.04
CA LEU A 155 2.70 8.70 -0.82
C LEU A 155 3.13 7.79 0.33
N ILE A 156 2.42 7.80 1.45
CA ILE A 156 2.70 6.95 2.62
C ILE A 156 2.47 5.47 2.30
N VAL A 157 1.39 5.12 1.62
CA VAL A 157 1.15 3.73 1.19
C VAL A 157 2.21 3.28 0.19
N GLY A 158 2.54 4.14 -0.78
CA GLY A 158 3.57 3.84 -1.79
C GLY A 158 4.95 3.64 -1.18
N SER A 159 5.36 4.51 -0.26
CA SER A 159 6.64 4.37 0.44
C SER A 159 6.65 3.16 1.38
N ALA A 160 5.52 2.84 2.02
CA ALA A 160 5.40 1.61 2.82
C ALA A 160 5.53 0.36 1.96
N VAL A 161 4.99 0.35 0.74
CA VAL A 161 5.19 -0.75 -0.20
C VAL A 161 6.67 -0.92 -0.55
N VAL A 162 7.40 0.18 -0.75
CA VAL A 162 8.85 0.15 -0.95
C VAL A 162 9.57 -0.41 0.28
N MET A 163 9.21 0.06 1.49
CA MET A 163 9.79 -0.38 2.76
C MET A 163 9.61 -1.89 3.00
N TRP A 164 8.44 -2.43 2.71
CA TRP A 164 8.12 -3.83 2.96
C TRP A 164 8.65 -4.78 1.87
N TRP A 165 9.06 -4.26 0.72
CA TRP A 165 9.54 -5.07 -0.39
C TRP A 165 10.69 -6.02 -0.02
N PRO A 166 11.76 -5.59 0.71
CA PRO A 166 12.83 -6.48 1.12
C PRO A 166 12.40 -7.64 2.05
N ILE A 167 11.18 -7.62 2.59
CA ILE A 167 10.67 -8.65 3.51
C ILE A 167 9.69 -9.59 2.82
N VAL A 168 8.74 -9.05 2.05
CA VAL A 168 7.62 -9.82 1.50
C VAL A 168 7.62 -9.92 -0.04
N SER A 169 8.72 -9.53 -0.70
CA SER A 169 8.80 -9.57 -2.16
C SER A 169 8.39 -10.93 -2.73
N PRO A 170 7.42 -10.96 -3.67
CA PRO A 170 7.03 -12.18 -4.37
C PRO A 170 7.83 -12.41 -5.67
N LEU A 171 8.78 -11.51 -6.02
CA LEU A 171 9.57 -11.60 -7.24
C LEU A 171 10.92 -12.30 -6.98
N PRO A 172 11.23 -13.42 -7.67
CA PRO A 172 12.53 -14.07 -7.57
C PRO A 172 13.70 -13.19 -8.02
N GLU A 173 13.47 -12.27 -8.96
CA GLU A 173 14.52 -11.38 -9.51
C GLU A 173 14.85 -10.22 -8.56
N MET A 174 13.99 -9.95 -7.57
CA MET A 174 14.17 -8.95 -6.52
C MET A 174 13.77 -9.59 -5.19
N PRO A 175 14.51 -10.63 -4.72
CA PRO A 175 14.05 -11.50 -3.67
C PRO A 175 14.02 -10.78 -2.31
N ALA A 176 13.21 -11.31 -1.40
CA ALA A 176 13.26 -10.93 0.01
C ALA A 176 14.62 -11.29 0.63
N LEU A 177 15.00 -10.58 1.68
CA LEU A 177 16.18 -10.86 2.48
C LEU A 177 16.09 -12.26 3.13
N PRO A 178 17.22 -12.92 3.41
CA PRO A 178 17.23 -14.12 4.25
C PRO A 178 16.75 -13.77 5.67
N ALA A 179 16.24 -14.76 6.42
CA ALA A 179 15.59 -14.53 7.72
C ALA A 179 16.43 -13.67 8.71
N PRO A 180 17.75 -13.86 8.88
CA PRO A 180 18.55 -12.98 9.75
C PRO A 180 18.59 -11.52 9.27
N GLY A 181 18.63 -11.32 7.95
CA GLY A 181 18.58 -9.99 7.33
C GLY A 181 17.21 -9.33 7.51
N GLN A 182 16.13 -10.10 7.42
CA GLN A 182 14.78 -9.61 7.70
C GLN A 182 14.63 -9.14 9.16
N MET A 183 15.12 -9.95 10.11
CA MET A 183 15.10 -9.61 11.53
C MET A 183 15.86 -8.31 11.82
N LEU A 184 17.08 -8.17 11.29
CA LEU A 184 17.86 -6.94 11.44
C LEU A 184 17.18 -5.75 10.76
N TYR A 185 16.64 -5.93 9.55
CA TYR A 185 15.98 -4.87 8.82
C TYR A 185 14.75 -4.32 9.53
N LEU A 186 13.93 -5.20 10.12
CA LEU A 186 12.73 -4.81 10.87
C LEU A 186 13.04 -4.22 12.25
N PHE A 187 14.25 -4.47 12.77
CA PHE A 187 14.71 -3.88 14.02
C PHE A 187 15.17 -2.42 13.85
N LEU A 188 15.66 -2.05 12.66
CA LEU A 188 16.15 -0.71 12.30
C LEU A 188 15.01 0.21 11.85
#